data_AF-A0A7X7TZM5-F1
#
_entry.id   AF-A0A7X7TZM5-F1
#
_cell.length_a   1.000
_cell.length_b   1.000
_cell.length_c   1.000
_cell.angle_alpha   90.00
_cell.angle_beta   90.00
_cell.angle_gamma   90.00
#
_symmetry.space_group_name_H-M   'P 1'
#
loop_
_entity.id
_entity.type
_entity.pdbx_description
1 polymer ?
#
loop_
_entity_poly.entity_id
_entity_poly.type
_entity_poly.pdbx_seq_one_letter_code
_entity_poly.pdbx_strand_id
1 'polypeptide(L)' 'MSTSDGRAKLVQASKKLLSDWQRVREAWRDENCLQFDKKYVAPLEASIRAATVAMERIGGLIDRAEHDCGDAKDHGT' A
#
# COMPACT_ATOMS: atom_id res chain seq x y z
N MET A 1 -10.56 8.48 -9.05
CA MET A 1 -9.91 7.78 -7.92
C MET A 1 -8.66 8.55 -7.59
N SER A 2 -8.50 9.00 -6.35
CA SER A 2 -7.29 9.68 -5.90
C SER A 2 -6.21 8.65 -5.51
N THR A 3 -4.96 9.10 -5.46
CA THR A 3 -3.83 8.30 -4.94
C THR A 3 -4.07 7.88 -3.48
N SER A 4 -4.75 8.72 -2.68
CA SER A 4 -5.12 8.43 -1.29
C SER A 4 -6.15 7.30 -1.18
N ASP A 5 -7.19 7.29 -2.03
CA ASP A 5 -8.19 6.22 -2.09
C ASP A 5 -7.55 4.89 -2.50
N GLY A 6 -6.68 4.91 -3.51
CA GLY A 6 -5.94 3.73 -3.95
C GLY A 6 -5.08 3.15 -2.83
N ARG A 7 -4.38 4.01 -2.07
CA ARG A 7 -3.55 3.60 -0.94
C ARG A 7 -4.38 2.96 0.16
N ALA A 8 -5.51 3.57 0.52
CA ALA A 8 -6.41 3.04 1.53
C ALA A 8 -6.93 1.63 1.17
N LYS A 9 -7.33 1.43 -0.09
CA LYS A 9 -7.74 0.11 -0.60
C LYS A 9 -6.62 -0.91 -0.54
N LEU A 10 -5.39 -0.54 -0.92
CA LEU A 10 -4.24 -1.42 -0.85
C LEU A 10 -3.94 -1.86 0.60
N VAL A 11 -3.94 -0.92 1.55
CA VAL A 11 -3.72 -1.21 2.96
C VAL A 11 -4.81 -2.14 3.51
N GLN A 12 -6.08 -1.89 3.17
CA GLN A 12 -7.19 -2.73 3.60
C GLN A 12 -7.08 -4.16 3.04
N ALA A 13 -6.79 -4.29 1.75
CA ALA A 13 -6.60 -5.59 1.09
C ALA A 13 -5.41 -6.35 1.71
N SER A 14 -4.30 -5.66 1.98
CA SER A 14 -3.12 -6.23 2.64
C SER A 14 -3.45 -6.77 4.02
N LYS A 15 -4.18 -6.00 4.83
CA LYS A 15 -4.59 -6.45 6.17
C LYS A 15 -5.45 -7.71 6.10
N LYS A 16 -6.38 -7.76 5.15
CA LYS A 16 -7.22 -8.94 4.94
C LYS A 16 -6.37 -10.16 4.55
N LEU A 17 -5.48 -10.00 3.56
CA LEU A 17 -4.60 -11.06 3.09
C LEU A 17 -3.75 -11.65 4.23
N LEU A 18 -3.10 -10.80 5.03
CA LEU A 18 -2.25 -11.25 6.13
C LEU A 18 -3.06 -11.92 7.25
N SER A 19 -4.27 -11.41 7.53
CA SER A 19 -5.17 -12.04 8.49
C SER A 19 -5.63 -13.42 8.02
N ASP A 20 -5.94 -13.58 6.74
CA ASP A 20 -6.34 -14.86 6.16
C ASP A 20 -5.14 -15.83 6.15
N TRP A 21 -3.94 -15.34 5.87
CA TRP A 21 -2.72 -16.14 5.92
C TRP A 21 -2.41 -16.66 7.34
N GLN A 22 -2.60 -15.84 8.37
CA GLN A 22 -2.46 -16.30 9.77
C GLN A 22 -3.41 -17.45 10.08
N ARG A 23 -4.68 -17.37 9.66
CA ARG A 23 -5.66 -18.45 9.82
C ARG A 23 -5.25 -19.72 9.08
N VAL A 24 -4.74 -19.59 7.86
CA VAL A 24 -4.22 -20.74 7.10
C VAL A 24 -3.08 -21.42 7.89
N ARG A 25 -2.18 -20.63 8.49
CA ARG A 25 -1.06 -21.14 9.30
C ARG A 25 -1.47 -21.80 10.62
N GLU A 26 -2.71 -21.66 11.07
CA GLU A 26 -3.23 -22.38 12.23
C GLU A 26 -3.51 -23.86 11.89
N ALA A 27 -3.95 -24.14 10.66
CA ALA A 27 -4.31 -25.48 10.19
C ALA A 27 -3.21 -26.14 9.34
N TRP A 28 -2.54 -25.36 8.48
CA TRP A 28 -1.46 -25.82 7.61
C TRP A 28 -0.11 -25.48 8.24
N ARG A 29 0.60 -26.48 8.78
CA ARG A 29 1.80 -26.28 9.62
C ARG A 29 3.01 -27.10 9.20
N ASP A 30 2.99 -27.65 7.99
CA ASP A 30 4.09 -28.44 7.45
C ASP A 30 5.22 -27.54 6.90
N GLU A 31 6.28 -28.17 6.39
CA GLU A 31 7.39 -27.45 5.76
C GLU A 31 6.93 -26.65 4.52
N ASN A 32 5.94 -27.13 3.77
CA ASN A 32 5.44 -26.42 2.59
C ASN A 32 4.81 -25.08 2.98
N CYS A 33 4.11 -25.02 4.11
CA CYS A 33 3.58 -23.77 4.65
C CYS A 33 4.71 -22.76 4.94
N LEU A 34 5.80 -23.20 5.56
CA LEU A 34 6.97 -22.36 5.84
C LEU A 34 7.64 -21.87 4.56
N GLN A 35 7.77 -22.73 3.55
CA GLN A 35 8.33 -22.38 2.25
C GLN A 35 7.43 -21.41 1.49
N PHE A 36 6.10 -21.57 1.58
CA PHE A 36 5.14 -20.67 0.97
C PHE A 36 5.21 -19.26 1.57
N ASP A 37 5.28 -19.16 2.91
CA ASP A 37 5.47 -17.91 3.65
C ASP A 37 6.71 -17.16 3.13
N LYS A 38 7.86 -17.85 3.11
CA LYS A 38 9.15 -17.29 2.70
C LYS A 38 9.17 -16.90 1.22
N LYS A 39 8.60 -17.73 0.35
CA LYS A 39 8.71 -17.57 -1.10
C LYS A 39 7.73 -16.54 -1.65
N TYR A 40 6.55 -16.41 -1.05
CA TYR A 40 5.48 -15.60 -1.63
C TYR A 40 4.95 -14.55 -0.67
N VAL A 41 4.60 -14.92 0.56
CA VAL A 41 3.90 -14.00 1.48
C VAL A 41 4.82 -12.90 1.98
N ALA A 42 6.00 -13.24 2.50
CA ALA A 42 6.94 -12.25 3.03
C ALA A 42 7.45 -11.26 1.97
N PRO A 43 7.83 -11.69 0.74
CA PRO A 43 8.19 -10.77 -0.33
C PRO A 43 7.02 -9.89 -0.80
N LEU A 44 5.81 -10.45 -0.87
CA LEU A 44 4.60 -9.69 -1.23
C LEU A 44 4.29 -8.63 -0.18
N GLU A 45 4.37 -8.96 1.10
CA GLU A 45 4.16 -8.04 2.21
C GLU A 45 5.16 -6.86 2.19
N ALA A 46 6.44 -7.16 1.94
CA ALA A 46 7.47 -6.13 1.75
C ALA A 46 7.17 -5.23 0.54
N SER A 47 6.72 -5.81 -0.57
CA SER A 47 6.38 -5.05 -1.79
C SER A 47 5.16 -4.15 -1.59
N ILE A 48 4.13 -4.63 -0.88
CA ILE A 48 2.94 -3.84 -0.55
C ILE A 48 3.31 -2.65 0.35
N ARG A 49 4.18 -2.85 1.35
CA ARG A 49 4.70 -1.74 2.17
C ARG A 49 5.42 -0.69 1.33
N ALA A 50 6.33 -1.13 0.46
CA ALA A 50 7.06 -0.23 -0.44
C ALA A 50 6.12 0.57 -1.35
N ALA A 51 5.13 -0.09 -1.94
CA ALA A 51 4.11 0.55 -2.77
C ALA A 51 3.28 1.57 -1.96
N THR A 52 2.87 1.24 -0.75
CA THR A 52 2.09 2.14 0.12
C THR A 52 2.85 3.42 0.44
N VAL A 53 4.15 3.32 0.75
CA VAL A 53 5.03 4.48 0.99
C VAL A 53 5.21 5.32 -0.28
N ALA A 54 5.40 4.67 -1.44
CA ALA A 54 5.51 5.37 -2.71
C ALA A 54 4.22 6.15 -3.05
N MET A 55 3.05 5.54 -2.82
CA MET A 55 1.75 6.18 -3.05
C MET A 55 1.55 7.41 -2.13
N GLU A 56 1.97 7.31 -0.88
CA GLU A 56 1.92 8.45 0.06
C GLU A 56 2.81 9.61 -0.40
N ARG A 57 4.04 9.31 -0.84
CA ARG A 57 4.94 10.32 -1.41
C ARG A 57 4.38 10.98 -2.67
N ILE A 58 3.76 10.19 -3.56
CA ILE A 58 3.13 10.69 -4.78
C ILE A 58 1.92 11.58 -4.43
N GLY A 59 1.10 11.17 -3.46
CA GLY A 59 -0.01 11.99 -2.96
C GLY A 59 0.45 13.38 -2.54
N GLY A 60 1.47 13.45 -1.67
CA GLY A 60 1.99 14.75 -1.22
C GLY A 60 2.68 15.58 -2.33
N LEU A 61 3.16 14.96 -3.41
CA LEU A 61 3.65 15.71 -4.59
C LEU A 61 2.51 16.30 -5.41
N ILE A 62 1.41 15.56 -5.56
CA ILE A 62 0.21 16.04 -6.26
C ILE A 62 -0.41 17.20 -5.46
N ASP A 63 -0.59 17.05 -4.16
CA ASP A 63 -1.17 18.09 -3.30
C ASP A 63 -0.36 19.41 -3.37
N ARG A 64 0.97 19.30 -3.38
CA ARG A 64 1.86 20.48 -3.56
C ARG A 64 1.72 21.10 -4.95
N ALA A 65 1.72 20.28 -6.00
CA ALA A 65 1.59 20.79 -7.37
C ALA A 65 0.23 21.48 -7.60
N GLU A 66 -0.84 20.96 -6.99
CA GLU A 66 -2.16 21.58 -7.03
C GLU A 66 -2.17 22.92 -6.29
N HIS A 67 -1.52 23.01 -5.13
CA HIS A 67 -1.35 24.25 -4.37
C HIS A 67 -0.56 25.30 -5.15
N ASP A 68 0.61 24.93 -5.70
CA ASP A 68 1.46 25.85 -6.47
C ASP A 68 0.75 26.40 -7.72
N CYS A 69 -0.06 25.58 -8.39
CA CYS A 69 -0.87 26.01 -9.54
C CYS A 69 -2.10 26.84 -9.15
N GLY A 70 -2.63 26.62 -7.94
CA GLY A 70 -3.77 27.35 -7.39
C GLY A 70 -3.38 28.77 -6.97
N ASP A 71 -2.28 28.91 -6.24
CA ASP A 71 -1.77 30.20 -5.75
C ASP A 71 -1.31 31.13 -6.89
N ALA A 72 -0.78 30.57 -7.98
CA ALA A 72 -0.38 31.34 -9.15
C ALA A 72 -1.54 32.09 -9.84
N LYS A 73 -2.80 31.69 -9.60
CA LYS A 73 -3.98 32.37 -10.15
C LYS A 73 -4.45 33.57 -9.32
N ASP A 74 -4.07 33.67 -8.04
CA ASP A 74 -4.58 34.69 -7.12
C ASP A 74 -3.72 35.97 -7.11
N HIS A 75 -2.44 35.86 -7.49
CA HIS A 75 -1.51 37.00 -7.59
C HIS A 75 -1.48 37.68 -8.98
N GLY A 76 -2.41 37.33 -9.88
CA GLY A 76 -2.47 37.82 -11.26
C GLY A 76 -3.50 38.92 -11.56
N THR A 77 -4.04 39.61 -10.53
CA THR A 77 -4.98 40.73 -10.71
C THR A 77 -4.49 41.99 -10.02
#